data_AF-A0A2D4L3D6-F1
#
_entry.id   AF-A0A2D4L3D6-F1
#
_cell.length_a   1.000
_cell.length_b   1.000
_cell.length_c   1.000
_cell.angle_alpha   90.00
_cell.angle_beta   90.00
_cell.angle_gamma   90.00
#
_symmetry.space_group_name_H-M   'P 1'
#
loop_
_entity.id
_entity.type
_entity.pdbx_description
1 polymer ?
#
loop_
_entity_poly.entity_id
_entity_poly.type
_entity_poly.pdbx_seq_one_letter_code
_entity_poly.pdbx_strand_id
1 'polypeptide(L)'
;TLSCAFAHRPCSQPRLEGLEFCIKHILEDRNAPFKQCSYISTKNGRRCPNAAPKPEKKDGVSFCAEHARRNVLALQAQMKKSNPSPVRESLLCQLSSYAKTEQGSQTAENNRSEGSRILDEESWSDEDQEPLTVDQTWRGDPDSEADSIDSDQEDPLKHAGVYTAEEVALIMR
;
A
#
# COMPACT_ATOMS: atom_id res chain seq x y z
N THR A 1 -21.31 -24.79 -3.23
CA THR A 1 -21.55 -23.80 -2.15
C THR A 1 -23.04 -23.51 -2.08
N LEU A 2 -23.62 -23.48 -0.88
CA LEU A 2 -25.05 -23.18 -0.69
C LEU A 2 -25.33 -21.69 -0.94
N SER A 3 -26.53 -21.37 -1.45
CA SER A 3 -26.97 -20.01 -1.74
C SER A 3 -27.58 -19.32 -0.51
N CYS A 4 -27.42 -18.00 -0.40
CA CYS A 4 -27.90 -17.18 0.71
C CYS A 4 -29.39 -17.36 1.03
N ALA A 5 -29.73 -17.60 2.31
CA ALA A 5 -31.08 -17.80 2.82
C ALA A 5 -31.91 -16.51 3.04
N PHE A 6 -31.70 -15.47 2.21
CA PHE A 6 -32.40 -14.19 2.41
C PHE A 6 -33.88 -14.31 2.00
N ALA A 7 -34.79 -14.02 2.94
CA ALA A 7 -36.22 -14.31 2.79
C ALA A 7 -36.98 -13.30 1.91
N HIS A 8 -36.57 -12.03 1.89
CA HIS A 8 -37.30 -10.99 1.16
C HIS A 8 -37.15 -11.10 -0.36
N ARG A 9 -35.98 -11.53 -0.84
CA ARG A 9 -35.69 -11.75 -2.27
C ARG A 9 -34.66 -12.87 -2.46
N PRO A 10 -34.78 -13.68 -3.52
CA PRO A 10 -33.81 -14.74 -3.80
C PRO A 10 -32.42 -14.13 -4.03
N CYS A 11 -31.44 -14.63 -3.28
CA CYS A 11 -30.05 -14.21 -3.39
C CYS A 11 -29.17 -15.40 -3.80
N SER A 12 -28.56 -15.33 -4.99
CA SER A 12 -27.67 -16.38 -5.52
C SER A 12 -26.25 -16.32 -4.98
N GLN A 13 -25.94 -15.37 -4.10
CA GLN A 13 -24.60 -15.23 -3.53
C GLN A 13 -24.28 -16.40 -2.59
N PRO A 14 -23.02 -16.84 -2.55
CA PRO A 14 -22.61 -17.94 -1.67
C PRO A 14 -22.77 -17.54 -0.20
N ARG A 15 -23.17 -18.52 0.61
CA ARG A 15 -23.16 -18.39 2.06
C ARG A 15 -21.73 -18.28 2.59
N LEU A 16 -21.58 -17.56 3.70
CA LEU A 16 -20.37 -17.61 4.49
C LEU A 16 -20.28 -18.96 5.22
N GLU A 17 -19.06 -19.42 5.49
CA GLU A 17 -18.83 -20.71 6.13
C GLU A 17 -19.46 -20.75 7.53
N GLY A 18 -20.24 -21.79 7.80
CA GLY A 18 -20.98 -21.95 9.06
C GLY A 18 -22.17 -21.00 9.27
N LEU A 19 -22.54 -20.19 8.26
CA LEU A 19 -23.62 -19.19 8.35
C LEU A 19 -24.62 -19.36 7.20
N GLU A 20 -25.86 -18.89 7.40
CA GLU A 20 -26.95 -19.07 6.43
C GLU A 20 -27.01 -17.99 5.34
N PHE A 21 -26.23 -16.91 5.50
CA PHE A 21 -26.31 -15.71 4.67
C PHE A 21 -24.98 -15.38 3.99
N CYS A 22 -25.06 -14.67 2.87
CA CYS A 22 -23.87 -14.09 2.22
C CYS A 22 -23.42 -12.83 2.96
N ILE A 23 -22.21 -12.32 2.64
CA ILE A 23 -21.64 -11.11 3.26
C ILE A 23 -22.54 -9.86 3.17
N LYS A 24 -23.41 -9.77 2.16
CA LYS A 24 -24.34 -8.64 1.99
C LYS A 24 -25.54 -8.71 2.93
N HIS A 25 -26.03 -9.92 3.24
CA HIS A 25 -27.21 -10.14 4.06
C HIS A 25 -26.89 -10.65 5.47
N ILE A 26 -25.61 -10.82 5.81
CA ILE A 26 -25.20 -11.37 7.11
C ILE A 26 -25.63 -10.51 8.31
N LEU A 27 -25.96 -9.24 8.09
CA LEU A 27 -26.47 -8.34 9.14
C LEU A 27 -27.93 -8.65 9.54
N GLU A 28 -28.65 -9.44 8.76
CA GLU A 28 -29.99 -9.93 9.13
C GLU A 28 -29.93 -11.03 10.19
N ASP A 29 -28.81 -11.75 10.26
CA ASP A 29 -28.58 -12.78 11.27
C ASP A 29 -28.08 -12.14 12.57
N ARG A 30 -28.94 -12.15 13.59
CA ARG A 30 -28.60 -11.62 14.93
C ARG A 30 -27.52 -12.44 15.63
N ASN A 31 -27.39 -13.72 15.30
CA ASN A 31 -26.43 -14.64 15.90
C ASN A 31 -25.09 -14.62 15.15
N ALA A 32 -25.04 -14.06 13.95
CA ALA A 32 -23.80 -13.98 13.20
C ALA A 32 -22.74 -13.13 13.94
N PRO A 33 -21.46 -13.50 13.84
CA PRO A 33 -20.34 -12.76 14.40
C PRO A 33 -20.01 -11.53 13.53
N PHE A 34 -21.02 -10.79 13.06
CA PHE A 34 -20.89 -9.60 12.24
C PHE A 34 -21.70 -8.45 12.84
N LYS A 35 -21.19 -7.22 12.68
CA LYS A 35 -21.88 -5.97 13.01
C LYS A 35 -21.68 -4.95 11.89
N GLN A 36 -22.48 -3.89 11.85
CA GLN A 36 -22.29 -2.83 10.85
C GLN A 36 -20.89 -2.19 10.99
N CYS A 37 -20.24 -1.94 9.87
CA CYS A 37 -18.96 -1.26 9.80
C CYS A 37 -18.98 0.09 10.54
N SER A 38 -17.96 0.32 11.36
CA SER A 38 -17.85 1.53 12.20
C SER A 38 -17.33 2.76 11.44
N TYR A 39 -16.94 2.63 10.17
CA TYR A 39 -16.49 3.76 9.36
C TYR A 39 -17.63 4.76 9.10
N ILE A 40 -17.35 6.04 9.32
CA ILE A 40 -18.22 7.16 8.99
C ILE A 40 -17.63 7.90 7.80
N SER A 41 -18.40 8.03 6.72
CA SER A 41 -17.96 8.74 5.53
C SER A 41 -17.85 10.24 5.80
N THR A 42 -16.73 10.84 5.41
CA THR A 42 -16.51 12.29 5.51
C THR A 42 -17.38 13.07 4.54
N LYS A 43 -17.88 12.43 3.47
CA LYS A 43 -18.69 13.08 2.45
C LYS A 43 -20.14 13.31 2.89
N ASN A 44 -20.71 12.36 3.62
CA ASN A 44 -22.14 12.37 3.95
C ASN A 44 -22.43 12.13 5.44
N GLY A 45 -21.41 11.94 6.28
CA GLY A 45 -21.56 11.67 7.72
C GLY A 45 -22.26 10.34 8.06
N ARG A 46 -22.57 9.49 7.06
CA ARG A 46 -23.27 8.22 7.29
C ARG A 46 -22.28 7.10 7.56
N ARG A 47 -22.71 6.18 8.43
CA ARG A 47 -21.99 4.93 8.69
C ARG A 47 -22.04 4.04 7.46
N CYS A 48 -20.94 3.34 7.21
CA CYS A 48 -20.86 2.36 6.14
C CYS A 48 -21.90 1.25 6.39
N PRO A 49 -22.73 0.88 5.39
CA PRO A 49 -23.75 -0.15 5.56
C PRO A 49 -23.20 -1.58 5.57
N ASN A 50 -21.93 -1.77 5.18
CA ASN A 50 -21.34 -3.10 5.02
C ASN A 50 -21.09 -3.79 6.37
N ALA A 51 -21.14 -5.12 6.35
CA ALA A 51 -20.81 -5.95 7.50
C ALA A 51 -19.31 -5.91 7.83
N ALA A 52 -19.02 -5.92 9.12
CA ALA A 52 -17.68 -6.02 9.71
C ALA A 52 -17.66 -7.19 10.70
N PRO A 53 -16.62 -8.04 10.68
CA PRO A 53 -16.47 -9.11 11.67
C PRO A 53 -16.44 -8.54 13.10
N LYS A 54 -17.16 -9.17 14.02
CA LYS A 54 -17.07 -8.84 15.45
C LYS A 54 -15.72 -9.36 15.96
N PRO A 55 -14.86 -8.51 16.53
CA PRO A 55 -13.68 -8.98 17.23
C PRO A 55 -14.12 -9.81 18.45
N GLU A 56 -13.39 -10.86 18.82
CA GLU A 56 -13.63 -11.62 20.07
C GLU A 56 -13.60 -10.72 21.31
N LYS A 57 -12.89 -9.58 21.24
CA LYS A 57 -12.85 -8.57 22.30
C LYS A 57 -14.02 -7.59 22.14
N LYS A 58 -14.86 -7.54 23.17
CA LYS A 58 -16.21 -6.96 23.22
C LYS A 58 -16.38 -5.53 22.70
N ASP A 59 -15.35 -4.67 22.75
CA ASP A 59 -15.51 -3.22 22.51
C ASP A 59 -14.63 -2.65 21.37
N GLY A 60 -14.14 -3.50 20.47
CA GLY A 60 -13.33 -3.05 19.34
C GLY A 60 -14.14 -2.36 18.23
N VAL A 61 -13.61 -1.25 17.70
CA VAL A 61 -14.01 -0.67 16.40
C VAL A 61 -13.77 -1.72 15.32
N SER A 62 -14.79 -2.04 14.54
CA SER A 62 -14.69 -3.05 13.47
C SER A 62 -15.00 -2.43 12.12
N PHE A 63 -14.16 -2.72 11.13
CA PHE A 63 -14.31 -2.23 9.77
C PHE A 63 -14.67 -3.37 8.82
N CYS A 64 -15.47 -3.07 7.80
CA CYS A 64 -15.65 -4.01 6.68
C CYS A 64 -14.31 -4.19 5.95
N ALA A 65 -14.15 -5.25 5.15
CA ALA A 65 -12.88 -5.57 4.48
C ALA A 65 -12.27 -4.39 3.72
N GLU A 66 -13.10 -3.57 3.07
CA GLU A 66 -12.68 -2.37 2.36
C GLU A 66 -12.11 -1.30 3.30
N HIS A 67 -12.83 -0.98 4.38
CA HIS A 67 -12.40 0.04 5.34
C HIS A 67 -11.29 -0.45 6.27
N ALA A 68 -11.18 -1.75 6.51
CA ALA A 68 -10.04 -2.34 7.21
C ALA A 68 -8.75 -2.12 6.41
N ARG A 69 -8.76 -2.43 5.10
CA ARG A 69 -7.61 -2.17 4.21
C ARG A 69 -7.23 -0.69 4.17
N ARG A 70 -8.20 0.21 4.03
CA ARG A 70 -7.93 1.66 4.04
C ARG A 70 -7.36 2.14 5.37
N ASN A 71 -7.87 1.64 6.50
CA ASN A 71 -7.38 1.99 7.82
C ASN A 71 -5.92 1.56 8.00
N VAL A 72 -5.56 0.34 7.59
CA VAL A 72 -4.16 -0.14 7.60
C VAL A 72 -3.25 0.76 6.77
N LEU A 73 -3.65 1.10 5.54
CA LEU A 73 -2.86 1.99 4.68
C LEU A 73 -2.69 3.40 5.28
N ALA A 74 -3.75 3.94 5.89
CA ALA A 74 -3.69 5.23 6.57
C ALA A 74 -2.73 5.20 7.77
N LEU A 75 -2.79 4.15 8.59
CA LEU A 75 -1.87 3.97 9.72
C LEU A 75 -0.42 3.85 9.23
N GLN A 76 -0.15 3.04 8.20
CA GLN A 76 1.19 2.91 7.60
C GLN A 76 1.73 4.24 7.07
N ALA A 77 0.88 5.06 6.42
CA ALA A 77 1.27 6.37 5.92
C ALA A 77 1.63 7.35 7.07
N GLN A 78 0.90 7.28 8.19
CA GLN A 78 1.23 8.08 9.38
C GLN A 78 2.57 7.67 10.00
N MET A 79 2.85 6.36 10.09
CA MET A 79 4.13 5.87 10.62
C MET A 79 5.33 6.27 9.74
N LYS A 80 5.14 6.39 8.42
CA LYS A 80 6.16 6.91 7.49
C LYS A 80 6.39 8.42 7.65
N LYS A 81 5.38 9.16 8.09
CA LYS A 81 5.46 10.62 8.33
C LYS A 81 6.07 10.96 9.69
N SER A 82 5.86 10.10 10.69
CA SER A 82 6.41 10.25 12.05
C SER A 82 7.86 9.79 12.19
N ASN A 83 8.51 9.40 11.09
CA ASN A 83 9.91 9.00 11.07
C ASN A 83 10.78 9.99 10.26
N PRO A 84 10.86 11.30 10.63
CA PRO A 84 12.04 12.08 10.33
C PRO A 84 13.16 11.53 11.24
N SER A 85 13.64 10.33 10.93
CA SER A 85 14.71 9.73 11.73
C SER A 85 15.96 10.61 11.60
N PRO A 86 16.69 10.86 12.70
CA PRO A 86 17.99 11.54 12.68
C PRO A 86 18.99 10.88 11.72
N VAL A 87 18.75 9.63 11.29
CA VAL A 87 19.48 8.94 10.23
C VAL A 87 19.38 9.66 8.89
N ARG A 88 18.21 10.19 8.50
CA ARG A 88 18.04 10.92 7.23
C ARG A 88 18.79 12.25 7.24
N GLU A 89 18.69 12.98 8.34
CA GLU A 89 19.37 14.27 8.50
C GLU A 89 20.89 14.06 8.65
N SER A 90 21.31 13.02 9.35
CA SER A 90 22.72 12.61 9.44
C SER A 90 23.28 12.20 8.07
N LEU A 91 22.53 11.44 7.26
CA LEU A 91 22.95 11.07 5.91
C LEU A 91 23.09 12.29 4.99
N LEU A 92 22.12 13.22 5.05
CA LEU A 92 22.21 14.50 4.32
C LEU A 92 23.39 15.35 4.79
N CYS A 93 23.67 15.37 6.09
CA CYS A 93 24.82 16.08 6.66
C CYS A 93 26.14 15.45 6.20
N GLN A 94 26.25 14.12 6.26
CA GLN A 94 27.40 13.36 5.77
C GLN A 94 27.62 13.61 4.26
N LEU A 95 26.60 13.49 3.43
CA LEU A 95 26.70 13.77 1.98
C LEU A 95 27.11 15.21 1.68
N SER A 96 26.62 16.18 2.47
CA SER A 96 27.01 17.59 2.32
C SER A 96 28.49 17.85 2.63
N SER A 97 29.10 17.03 3.50
CA SER A 97 30.54 17.10 3.80
C SER A 97 31.40 16.50 2.68
N TYR A 98 30.92 15.46 2.00
CA TYR A 98 31.57 14.92 0.80
C TYR A 98 31.45 15.85 -0.41
N ALA A 99 30.31 16.52 -0.59
CA ALA A 99 30.15 17.51 -1.67
C ALA A 99 31.09 18.73 -1.53
N LYS A 100 31.59 19.01 -0.32
CA LYS A 100 32.54 20.11 -0.05
C LYS A 100 34.01 19.71 -0.17
N THR A 101 34.32 18.42 -0.25
CA THR A 101 35.72 17.95 -0.32
C THR A 101 36.28 17.91 -1.74
N GLU A 102 35.45 18.16 -2.76
CA GLU A 102 35.85 18.26 -4.19
C GLU A 102 35.89 19.71 -4.71
N GLN A 103 35.96 20.72 -3.83
CA GLN A 103 36.17 22.12 -4.22
C GLN A 103 37.31 22.76 -3.42
N GLY A 104 38.48 22.13 -3.51
CA GLY A 104 39.73 22.87 -3.43
C GLY A 104 39.94 23.67 -4.71
N SER A 105 39.79 24.99 -4.60
CA SER A 105 40.24 26.01 -5.56
C SER A 105 39.28 26.37 -6.72
N GLN A 106 38.53 27.47 -6.57
CA GLN A 106 38.66 28.71 -7.37
C GLN A 106 37.37 29.57 -7.33
N THR A 107 37.53 30.80 -6.84
CA THR A 107 36.87 32.06 -7.23
C THR A 107 35.33 32.16 -7.33
N ALA A 108 34.79 33.03 -6.47
CA ALA A 108 34.04 34.24 -6.82
C ALA A 108 32.68 34.14 -7.57
N GLU A 109 31.66 34.65 -6.88
CA GLU A 109 30.54 35.52 -7.31
C GLU A 109 29.35 35.05 -8.17
N ASN A 110 28.17 35.62 -7.80
CA ASN A 110 26.99 35.97 -8.59
C ASN A 110 25.97 34.83 -8.93
N ASN A 111 24.77 34.77 -8.34
CA ASN A 111 23.53 35.57 -8.54
C ASN A 111 22.50 34.86 -9.46
N ARG A 112 21.24 35.03 -9.05
CA ARG A 112 19.98 34.49 -9.57
C ARG A 112 19.78 34.75 -11.07
N SER A 113 18.96 33.95 -11.76
CA SER A 113 17.61 34.37 -12.17
C SER A 113 16.93 33.38 -13.13
N GLU A 114 15.60 33.38 -12.99
CA GLU A 114 14.56 32.74 -13.77
C GLU A 114 14.51 33.20 -15.24
N GLY A 115 14.15 32.27 -16.13
CA GLY A 115 13.77 32.52 -17.53
C GLY A 115 13.62 31.16 -18.19
N SER A 116 12.47 30.77 -18.74
CA SER A 116 11.75 31.51 -19.76
C SER A 116 10.35 30.93 -19.89
N ARG A 117 9.35 31.79 -19.85
CA ARG A 117 7.95 31.47 -20.16
C ARG A 117 7.80 31.82 -21.62
N ILE A 118 7.59 30.84 -22.50
CA ILE A 118 7.22 31.11 -23.88
C ILE A 118 6.10 30.13 -24.23
N LEU A 119 4.87 30.65 -24.19
CA LEU A 119 3.76 30.11 -24.94
C LEU A 119 3.76 30.88 -26.26
N ASP A 120 3.98 30.22 -27.37
CA ASP A 120 3.55 30.71 -28.67
C ASP A 120 2.88 29.54 -29.40
N GLU A 121 1.56 29.73 -29.50
CA GLU A 121 0.55 29.00 -30.24
C GLU A 121 0.78 29.17 -31.75
N GLU A 122 0.25 28.20 -32.49
CA GLU A 122 0.05 28.19 -33.95
C GLU A 122 1.26 27.71 -34.77
N SER A 123 1.13 26.56 -35.46
CA SER A 123 0.86 26.61 -36.91
C SER A 123 1.24 25.33 -37.71
N TRP A 124 0.24 24.49 -38.01
CA TRP A 124 -0.03 23.80 -39.30
C TRP A 124 0.59 22.42 -39.61
N SER A 125 -0.23 21.55 -40.22
CA SER A 125 0.20 20.23 -40.71
C SER A 125 -0.90 19.16 -40.71
N ASP A 126 -2.00 19.31 -41.45
CA ASP A 126 -2.92 18.20 -41.71
C ASP A 126 -2.24 17.23 -42.69
N GLU A 127 -1.62 16.17 -42.15
CA GLU A 127 -1.02 15.10 -42.93
C GLU A 127 -1.60 13.78 -42.42
N ASP A 128 -2.46 13.18 -43.24
CA ASP A 128 -3.02 11.84 -43.06
C ASP A 128 -1.88 10.81 -42.89
N GLN A 129 -1.50 10.54 -41.65
CA GLN A 129 -0.74 9.35 -41.31
C GLN A 129 -1.64 8.44 -40.48
N GLU A 130 -1.92 7.26 -41.04
CA GLU A 130 -2.74 6.21 -40.44
C GLU A 130 -2.46 6.06 -38.94
N PRO A 131 -3.49 5.84 -38.10
CA PRO A 131 -3.29 5.71 -36.66
C PRO A 131 -2.34 4.55 -36.39
N LEU A 132 -1.14 4.89 -35.92
CA LEU A 132 -0.16 3.94 -35.39
C LEU A 132 -0.86 3.12 -34.30
N THR A 133 -1.16 1.86 -34.61
CA THR A 133 -1.79 0.96 -33.65
C THR A 133 -0.78 0.58 -32.56
N VAL A 134 -1.25 0.41 -31.32
CA VAL A 134 -0.46 0.10 -30.12
C VAL A 134 0.51 -1.10 -30.30
N ASP A 135 0.24 -1.97 -31.27
CA ASP A 135 1.08 -3.13 -31.60
C ASP A 135 2.44 -2.79 -32.23
N GLN A 136 2.66 -1.57 -32.75
CA GLN A 136 3.90 -1.26 -33.49
C GLN A 136 5.05 -0.71 -32.63
N THR A 137 4.83 -0.43 -31.34
CA THR A 137 5.87 0.13 -30.44
C THR A 137 6.66 -0.93 -29.68
N TRP A 138 6.20 -2.18 -29.64
CA TRP A 138 6.87 -3.23 -28.88
C TRP A 138 7.74 -4.09 -29.80
N ARG A 139 8.98 -3.63 -30.07
CA ARG A 139 10.05 -4.56 -30.41
C ARG A 139 10.44 -5.28 -29.13
N GLY A 140 9.82 -6.43 -28.89
CA GLY A 140 10.33 -7.40 -27.93
C GLY A 140 11.79 -7.70 -28.28
N ASP A 141 12.66 -7.57 -27.29
CA ASP A 141 14.06 -7.97 -27.40
C ASP A 141 14.10 -9.51 -27.39
N PRO A 142 14.55 -10.18 -28.47
CA PRO A 142 14.42 -11.64 -28.58
C PRO A 142 15.56 -12.42 -27.90
N ASP A 143 16.43 -11.79 -27.09
CA ASP A 143 17.62 -12.47 -26.56
C ASP A 143 17.98 -12.09 -25.11
N SER A 144 16.98 -12.02 -24.23
CA SER A 144 17.21 -11.85 -22.79
C SER A 144 17.35 -13.22 -22.10
N GLU A 145 18.45 -13.92 -22.39
CA GLU A 145 18.91 -15.09 -21.63
C GLU A 145 19.52 -14.62 -20.29
N ALA A 146 18.69 -14.04 -19.43
CA ALA A 146 19.10 -13.68 -18.07
C ALA A 146 19.03 -14.92 -17.18
N ASP A 147 20.13 -15.69 -17.13
CA ASP A 147 20.37 -16.65 -16.04
C ASP A 147 20.24 -15.90 -14.71
N SER A 148 19.07 -16.05 -14.11
CA SER A 148 18.75 -15.40 -12.85
C SER A 148 19.55 -16.12 -11.79
N ILE A 149 20.57 -15.44 -11.25
CA ILE A 149 21.27 -15.94 -10.08
C ILE A 149 20.25 -16.12 -8.95
N ASP A 150 20.05 -17.38 -8.53
CA ASP A 150 19.25 -17.68 -7.35
C ASP A 150 19.97 -17.00 -6.18
N SER A 151 19.41 -15.89 -5.74
CA SER A 151 19.95 -15.16 -4.61
C SER A 151 19.69 -16.04 -3.42
N ASP A 152 20.73 -16.73 -2.93
CA ASP A 152 20.79 -17.46 -1.66
C ASP A 152 20.52 -16.47 -0.50
N GLN A 153 19.31 -15.93 -0.47
CA GLN A 153 18.82 -15.04 0.56
C GLN A 153 18.47 -15.94 1.73
N GLU A 154 19.48 -16.16 2.55
CA GLU A 154 19.44 -16.92 3.78
C GLU A 154 18.12 -16.68 4.54
N ASP A 155 17.33 -17.75 4.75
CA ASP A 155 15.99 -17.67 5.32
C ASP A 155 16.01 -16.84 6.62
N PRO A 156 15.33 -15.68 6.66
CA PRO A 156 15.28 -14.84 7.85
C PRO A 156 14.78 -15.57 9.11
N LEU A 157 14.06 -16.69 8.94
CA LEU A 157 13.53 -17.51 10.02
C LEU A 157 14.40 -18.71 10.40
N LYS A 158 15.59 -18.91 9.82
CA LYS A 158 16.41 -20.11 10.10
C LYS A 158 16.78 -20.33 11.57
N HIS A 159 16.70 -19.29 12.41
CA HIS A 159 16.96 -19.36 13.86
C HIS A 159 15.68 -19.21 14.71
N ALA A 160 14.49 -19.23 14.11
CA ALA A 160 13.24 -19.11 14.86
C ALA A 160 13.08 -20.28 15.83
N GLY A 161 12.97 -19.96 17.13
CA GLY A 161 12.82 -20.96 18.20
C GLY A 161 14.14 -21.60 18.67
N VAL A 162 15.29 -21.19 18.12
CA VAL A 162 16.61 -21.58 18.64
C VAL A 162 17.02 -20.52 19.66
N TYR A 163 17.03 -20.88 20.94
CA TYR A 163 17.53 -20.03 22.01
C TYR A 163 18.98 -20.37 22.32
N THR A 164 19.82 -19.36 22.49
CA THR A 164 21.20 -19.57 22.94
C THR A 164 21.25 -19.91 24.43
N ALA A 165 22.34 -20.52 24.90
CA ALA A 165 22.50 -20.88 26.30
C ALA A 165 22.42 -19.66 27.23
N GLU A 166 22.89 -18.51 26.75
CA GLU A 166 22.81 -17.24 27.47
C GLU A 166 21.37 -16.73 27.57
N GLU A 167 20.58 -16.87 26.50
CA GLU A 167 19.17 -16.48 26.48
C GLU A 167 18.32 -17.36 27.40
N VAL A 168 18.54 -18.68 27.40
CA VAL A 168 17.86 -19.61 28.30
C VAL A 168 18.15 -19.29 29.77
N ALA A 169 19.41 -18.99 30.10
CA ALA A 169 19.80 -18.63 31.46
C ALA A 169 19.10 -17.36 31.96
N LEU A 170 18.79 -16.41 31.06
CA LEU A 170 18.08 -15.18 31.40
C LEU A 170 16.59 -15.39 31.70
N ILE A 171 15.97 -16.39 31.07
CA ILE A 171 14.53 -16.71 31.24
C ILE A 171 14.29 -17.45 32.56
N MET A 172 15.29 -18.20 33.05
CA MET A 172 15.18 -19.03 34.27
C MET A 172 15.49 -18.29 35.58
N ARG A 173 15.82 -16.99 35.55
CA ARG A 173 16.13 -16.18 36.74
C ARG A 173 14.92 -15.37 37.21
#